data_AF-A0A352PNT0-F1
#
_entry.id   AF-A0A352PNT0-F1
#
_cell.length_a   1.000
_cell.length_b   1.000
_cell.length_c   1.000
_cell.angle_alpha   90.00
_cell.angle_beta   90.00
_cell.angle_gamma   90.00
#
_symmetry.space_group_name_H-M   'P 1'
#
loop_
_entity.id
_entity.type
_entity.pdbx_description
1 polymer ?
#
loop_
_entity_poly.entity_id
_entity_poly.type
_entity_poly.pdbx_seq_one_letter_code
_entity_poly.pdbx_strand_id
1 'polypeptide(L)'
;MKRKTKGIIAAATLGFCTLVMTGCTKSFCTVQDKAELMATYEEKNLESINKKAADKGILLPQQEFIAYIDTKVEEYVASEECPKDLEGKALESFARFAGYNEEKEPTLFYNYDKWYEEAAYDLGVDKIPSYSYVSFYKSSLRSGISGKTACISTEDGVFGLEGNEVYVEGKTWGQAFKDYGFLEGLLVYPIAALLHTFTKAFGAHGGQTAAILLVTLIIRLVVFAFTFPATRSQNKMSELQPQLTALQQKYPNASTNTYDKQKLAQEQMQLYKNNHVHPFLQILLMIPQMIIFICVVSALQGSAILSQGTIFNVEFTSVTWKAITSWSKQTPFAIILFLLMAVSQMIATLLPQAFQKWKEKRFTTSMVKVQPNQQQKSMKMVSYIMMGFIVFMGLTLQISMAIYWFVGALLTICQTLVLELINTHRRHKHKTYHNDGGNWQKNKNKNKKKSSDRFSIRRG
;
A
#
# COMPACT_ATOMS: atom_id res chain seq x y z
N MET A 1 15.88 26.24 10.56
CA MET A 1 15.63 25.47 9.32
C MET A 1 15.22 26.46 8.24
N LYS A 2 15.99 26.58 7.14
CA LYS A 2 15.72 27.57 6.09
C LYS A 2 14.42 27.22 5.34
N ARG A 3 13.62 28.23 4.97
CA ARG A 3 12.31 28.13 4.29
C ARG A 3 12.36 27.20 3.06
N LYS A 4 13.47 27.18 2.32
CA LYS A 4 13.73 26.29 1.17
C LYS A 4 13.67 24.79 1.51
N THR A 5 14.19 24.35 2.65
CA THR A 5 14.22 22.92 3.02
C THR A 5 12.82 22.38 3.33
N LYS A 6 11.94 23.22 3.89
CA LYS A 6 10.52 22.88 4.10
C LYS A 6 9.78 22.75 2.77
N GLY A 7 10.07 23.63 1.81
CA GLY A 7 9.49 23.56 0.46
C GLY A 7 9.89 22.31 -0.31
N ILE A 8 11.15 21.90 -0.23
CA ILE A 8 11.64 20.67 -0.90
C ILE A 8 11.00 19.41 -0.28
N ILE A 9 10.90 19.34 1.04
CA ILE A 9 10.23 18.20 1.70
C ILE A 9 8.75 18.17 1.36
N ALA A 10 8.06 19.32 1.39
CA ALA A 10 6.65 19.40 1.00
C ALA A 10 6.42 19.00 -0.47
N ALA A 11 7.29 19.45 -1.38
CA ALA A 11 7.22 19.10 -2.80
C ALA A 11 7.52 17.61 -3.03
N ALA A 12 8.49 17.02 -2.30
CA ALA A 12 8.76 15.59 -2.36
C ALA A 12 7.61 14.75 -1.81
N THR A 13 6.97 15.18 -0.71
CA THR A 13 5.78 14.51 -0.16
C THR A 13 4.59 14.61 -1.10
N LEU A 14 4.36 15.77 -1.73
CA LEU A 14 3.30 15.96 -2.72
C LEU A 14 3.55 15.14 -3.99
N GLY A 15 4.77 15.16 -4.53
CA GLY A 15 5.15 14.34 -5.68
C GLY A 15 5.02 12.85 -5.39
N PHE A 16 5.33 12.42 -4.16
CA PHE A 16 5.14 11.04 -3.73
C PHE A 16 3.66 10.67 -3.56
N CYS A 17 2.83 11.54 -2.96
CA CYS A 17 1.37 11.37 -2.95
C CYS A 17 0.85 11.15 -4.36
N THR A 18 1.24 12.02 -5.30
CA THR A 18 0.80 11.93 -6.69
C THR A 18 1.26 10.62 -7.32
N LEU A 19 2.52 10.21 -7.12
CA LEU A 19 3.08 8.97 -7.69
C LEU A 19 2.37 7.70 -7.17
N VAL A 20 2.00 7.66 -5.89
CA VAL A 20 1.18 6.55 -5.34
C VAL A 20 -0.25 6.60 -5.88
N MET A 21 -0.83 7.79 -6.01
CA MET A 21 -2.19 7.99 -6.50
C MET A 21 -2.33 7.75 -8.01
N THR A 22 -1.27 7.93 -8.79
CA THR A 22 -1.23 7.67 -10.24
C THR A 22 -0.69 6.29 -10.59
N GLY A 23 -0.44 5.42 -9.60
CA GLY A 23 -0.12 4.00 -9.77
C GLY A 23 1.09 3.71 -10.65
N CYS A 24 2.27 3.52 -10.06
CA CYS A 24 3.38 2.88 -10.76
C CYS A 24 3.14 1.38 -11.09
N THR A 25 1.97 0.83 -10.73
CA THR A 25 1.61 -0.56 -11.00
C THR A 25 0.62 -0.64 -12.16
N LYS A 26 0.82 -1.59 -13.08
CA LYS A 26 -0.14 -1.80 -14.17
C LYS A 26 -1.48 -2.28 -13.62
N SER A 27 -2.58 -1.82 -14.23
CA SER A 27 -3.92 -2.34 -13.92
C SER A 27 -4.03 -3.78 -14.39
N PHE A 28 -4.63 -4.63 -13.56
CA PHE A 28 -4.88 -6.04 -13.89
C PHE A 28 -6.12 -6.26 -14.76
N CYS A 29 -6.92 -5.21 -14.99
CA CYS A 29 -8.14 -5.33 -15.80
C CYS A 29 -7.79 -5.54 -17.28
N THR A 30 -8.22 -6.68 -17.83
CA THR A 30 -8.15 -6.99 -19.26
C THR A 30 -9.12 -6.12 -20.05
N VAL A 31 -9.06 -6.21 -21.38
CA VAL A 31 -10.01 -5.51 -22.26
C VAL A 31 -11.42 -6.02 -22.06
N GLN A 32 -11.57 -7.32 -21.83
CA GLN A 32 -12.83 -7.94 -21.47
C GLN A 32 -13.37 -7.44 -20.11
N ASP A 33 -12.54 -7.43 -19.06
CA ASP A 33 -12.96 -6.91 -17.75
C ASP A 33 -13.45 -5.45 -17.87
N LYS A 34 -12.78 -4.64 -18.70
CA LYS A 34 -13.17 -3.25 -18.98
C LYS A 34 -14.46 -3.15 -19.79
N ALA A 35 -14.67 -4.04 -20.76
CA ALA A 35 -15.91 -4.08 -21.55
C ALA A 35 -17.12 -4.35 -20.66
N GLU A 36 -17.01 -5.33 -19.75
CA GLU A 36 -18.04 -5.63 -18.75
C GLU A 36 -18.29 -4.47 -17.80
N LEU A 37 -17.22 -3.85 -17.27
CA LEU A 37 -17.35 -2.65 -16.45
C LEU A 37 -18.07 -1.51 -17.18
N MET A 38 -17.86 -1.36 -18.49
CA MET A 38 -18.53 -0.36 -19.31
C MET A 38 -20.00 -0.71 -19.54
N ALA A 39 -20.34 -1.98 -19.78
CA ALA A 39 -21.72 -2.42 -19.92
C ALA A 39 -22.55 -2.13 -18.67
N THR A 40 -22.06 -2.55 -17.49
CA THR A 40 -22.72 -2.25 -16.21
C THR A 40 -22.81 -0.74 -15.93
N TYR A 41 -21.81 0.04 -16.38
CA TYR A 41 -21.84 1.50 -16.21
C TYR A 41 -22.84 2.16 -17.17
N GLU A 42 -22.90 1.72 -18.43
CA GLU A 42 -23.85 2.19 -19.44
C GLU A 42 -25.28 1.98 -18.96
N GLU A 43 -25.63 0.76 -18.55
CA GLU A 43 -26.98 0.37 -18.12
C GLU A 43 -27.56 1.34 -17.08
N LYS A 44 -26.71 1.85 -16.19
CA LYS A 44 -27.11 2.77 -15.11
C LYS A 44 -27.02 4.25 -15.45
N ASN A 45 -26.23 4.63 -16.44
CA ASN A 45 -25.85 6.03 -16.67
C ASN A 45 -26.19 6.55 -18.06
N LEU A 46 -26.71 5.72 -18.97
CA LEU A 46 -27.01 6.10 -20.35
C LEU A 46 -27.89 7.35 -20.44
N GLU A 47 -28.96 7.41 -19.64
CA GLU A 47 -29.85 8.58 -19.60
C GLU A 47 -29.12 9.86 -19.15
N SER A 48 -28.25 9.74 -18.12
CA SER A 48 -27.43 10.86 -17.64
C SER A 48 -26.40 11.33 -18.68
N ILE A 49 -25.81 10.39 -19.41
CA ILE A 49 -24.86 10.67 -20.49
C ILE A 49 -25.60 11.42 -21.61
N ASN A 50 -26.76 10.92 -22.04
CA ASN A 50 -27.57 11.54 -23.08
C ASN A 50 -28.02 12.95 -22.68
N LYS A 51 -28.48 13.13 -21.43
CA LYS A 51 -28.84 14.46 -20.92
C LYS A 51 -27.66 15.44 -20.97
N LYS A 52 -26.48 15.04 -20.50
CA LYS A 52 -25.27 15.89 -20.54
C LYS A 52 -24.79 16.19 -21.96
N ALA A 53 -25.03 15.28 -22.90
CA ALA A 53 -24.74 15.51 -24.32
C ALA A 53 -25.71 16.54 -24.90
N ALA A 54 -27.01 16.38 -24.63
CA ALA A 54 -28.05 17.32 -25.06
C ALA A 54 -27.84 18.72 -24.49
N ASP A 55 -27.48 18.85 -23.21
CA ASP A 55 -27.15 20.13 -22.55
C ASP A 55 -25.98 20.86 -23.24
N LYS A 56 -25.12 20.13 -23.95
CA LYS A 56 -24.00 20.67 -24.75
C LYS A 56 -24.36 20.93 -26.21
N GLY A 57 -25.62 20.74 -26.59
CA GLY A 57 -26.08 20.85 -27.98
C GLY A 57 -25.57 19.73 -28.89
N ILE A 58 -25.18 18.58 -28.33
CA ILE A 58 -24.69 17.44 -29.12
C ILE A 58 -25.89 16.62 -29.61
N LEU A 59 -25.90 16.30 -30.91
CA LEU A 59 -26.93 15.45 -31.53
C LEU A 59 -26.89 14.03 -30.92
N LEU A 60 -28.02 13.60 -30.35
CA LEU A 60 -28.20 12.28 -29.75
C LEU A 60 -28.40 11.19 -30.81
N PRO A 61 -28.10 9.92 -30.48
CA PRO A 61 -28.39 8.79 -31.34
C PRO A 61 -29.89 8.65 -31.53
N GLN A 62 -30.30 8.35 -32.76
CA GLN A 62 -31.68 7.98 -33.08
C GLN A 62 -31.92 6.50 -32.73
N GLN A 63 -33.18 6.13 -32.57
CA GLN A 63 -33.56 4.76 -32.24
C GLN A 63 -33.09 3.74 -33.29
N GLU A 64 -33.05 4.15 -34.56
CA GLU A 64 -32.60 3.33 -35.69
C GLU A 64 -31.11 2.93 -35.55
N PHE A 65 -30.26 3.87 -35.14
CA PHE A 65 -28.84 3.59 -34.90
C PHE A 65 -28.64 2.65 -33.70
N ILE A 66 -29.41 2.83 -32.62
CA ILE A 66 -29.33 1.96 -31.44
C ILE A 66 -29.71 0.53 -31.83
N ALA A 67 -30.82 0.36 -32.52
CA ALA A 67 -31.27 -0.95 -33.00
C ALA A 67 -30.27 -1.60 -33.97
N TYR A 68 -29.60 -0.82 -34.81
CA TYR A 68 -28.54 -1.30 -35.69
C TYR A 68 -27.35 -1.85 -34.89
N ILE A 69 -26.88 -1.12 -33.88
CA ILE A 69 -25.79 -1.60 -33.01
C ILE A 69 -26.21 -2.87 -32.26
N ASP A 70 -27.42 -2.92 -31.71
CA ASP A 70 -27.91 -4.10 -30.99
C ASP A 70 -27.97 -5.33 -31.94
N THR A 71 -28.42 -5.15 -33.18
CA THR A 71 -28.41 -6.21 -34.20
C THR A 71 -26.99 -6.68 -34.51
N LYS A 72 -26.03 -5.76 -34.66
CA LYS A 72 -24.62 -6.11 -34.91
C LYS A 72 -23.98 -6.86 -33.75
N VAL A 73 -24.37 -6.55 -32.52
CA VAL A 73 -23.95 -7.30 -31.33
C VAL A 73 -24.46 -8.74 -31.42
N GLU A 74 -25.74 -8.95 -31.73
CA GLU A 74 -26.32 -10.30 -31.90
C GLU A 74 -25.63 -11.09 -33.02
N GLU A 75 -25.39 -10.45 -34.17
CA GLU A 75 -24.65 -11.06 -35.30
C GLU A 75 -23.23 -11.47 -34.91
N TYR A 76 -22.52 -10.61 -34.19
CA TYR A 76 -21.15 -10.89 -33.76
C TYR A 76 -21.11 -12.03 -32.74
N VAL A 77 -22.04 -12.05 -31.79
CA VAL A 77 -22.17 -13.14 -30.80
C VAL A 77 -22.42 -14.49 -31.49
N ALA A 78 -23.17 -14.51 -32.59
CA ALA A 78 -23.45 -15.70 -33.39
C ALA A 78 -22.31 -16.08 -34.37
N SER A 79 -21.31 -15.23 -34.56
CA SER A 79 -20.24 -15.42 -35.55
C SER A 79 -19.10 -16.32 -35.04
N GLU A 80 -18.31 -16.90 -35.96
CA GLU A 80 -17.10 -17.65 -35.60
C GLU A 80 -15.93 -16.74 -35.14
N GLU A 81 -16.05 -15.43 -35.33
CA GLU A 81 -15.04 -14.43 -34.93
C GLU A 81 -15.11 -14.07 -33.44
N CYS A 82 -16.12 -14.56 -32.73
CA CYS A 82 -16.34 -14.26 -31.32
C CYS A 82 -15.38 -15.05 -30.39
N PRO A 83 -15.00 -14.48 -29.24
CA PRO A 83 -14.15 -15.18 -28.27
C PRO A 83 -14.86 -16.41 -27.69
N LYS A 84 -14.29 -17.60 -27.93
CA LYS A 84 -14.88 -18.90 -27.55
C LYS A 84 -14.84 -19.20 -26.06
N ASP A 85 -14.05 -18.45 -25.32
CA ASP A 85 -13.89 -18.49 -23.88
C ASP A 85 -14.97 -17.69 -23.14
N LEU A 86 -15.77 -16.88 -23.85
CA LEU A 86 -16.81 -16.04 -23.27
C LEU A 86 -18.21 -16.56 -23.61
N GLU A 87 -19.10 -16.49 -22.62
CA GLU A 87 -20.50 -16.89 -22.78
C GLU A 87 -21.44 -15.85 -22.16
N GLY A 88 -22.68 -15.82 -22.67
CA GLY A 88 -23.76 -14.97 -22.13
C GLY A 88 -23.42 -13.47 -22.13
N LYS A 89 -23.74 -12.80 -21.02
CA LYS A 89 -23.58 -11.35 -20.88
C LYS A 89 -22.13 -10.87 -21.08
N ALA A 90 -21.14 -11.67 -20.71
CA ALA A 90 -19.74 -11.30 -20.90
C ALA A 90 -19.34 -11.21 -22.37
N LEU A 91 -19.90 -12.10 -23.18
CA LEU A 91 -19.70 -12.10 -24.62
C LEU A 91 -20.43 -10.91 -25.27
N GLU A 92 -21.66 -10.61 -24.86
CA GLU A 92 -22.42 -9.45 -25.34
C GLU A 92 -21.70 -8.12 -25.00
N SER A 93 -21.23 -7.99 -23.75
CA SER A 93 -20.43 -6.84 -23.31
C SER A 93 -19.15 -6.70 -24.11
N PHE A 94 -18.43 -7.79 -24.35
CA PHE A 94 -17.23 -7.78 -25.19
C PHE A 94 -17.56 -7.35 -26.62
N ALA A 95 -18.60 -7.90 -27.23
CA ALA A 95 -19.02 -7.56 -28.58
C ALA A 95 -19.34 -6.06 -28.75
N ARG A 96 -20.04 -5.47 -27.76
CA ARG A 96 -20.47 -4.07 -27.79
C ARG A 96 -19.33 -3.08 -27.51
N PHE A 97 -18.42 -3.41 -26.59
CA PHE A 97 -17.41 -2.47 -26.08
C PHE A 97 -15.97 -2.82 -26.41
N ALA A 98 -15.73 -3.93 -27.08
CA ALA A 98 -14.43 -4.38 -27.50
C ALA A 98 -14.53 -5.13 -28.84
N GLY A 99 -13.40 -5.61 -29.35
CA GLY A 99 -13.30 -6.42 -30.55
C GLY A 99 -11.85 -6.78 -30.80
N TYR A 100 -11.60 -7.75 -31.68
CA TYR A 100 -10.24 -8.09 -32.09
C TYR A 100 -9.80 -7.20 -33.24
N ASN A 101 -8.66 -6.54 -33.09
CA ASN A 101 -8.04 -5.81 -34.18
C ASN A 101 -7.45 -6.77 -35.24
N GLU A 102 -6.87 -6.21 -36.30
CA GLU A 102 -6.24 -7.00 -37.39
C GLU A 102 -5.12 -7.94 -36.91
N GLU A 103 -4.47 -7.61 -35.79
CA GLU A 103 -3.41 -8.41 -35.16
C GLU A 103 -3.97 -9.49 -34.19
N LYS A 104 -5.29 -9.63 -34.11
CA LYS A 104 -6.00 -10.51 -33.16
C LYS A 104 -5.75 -10.14 -31.69
N GLU A 105 -5.46 -8.87 -31.42
CA GLU A 105 -5.38 -8.33 -30.07
C GLU A 105 -6.72 -7.69 -29.67
N PRO A 106 -7.24 -7.99 -28.47
CA PRO A 106 -8.48 -7.40 -28.01
C PRO A 106 -8.30 -5.90 -27.79
N THR A 107 -9.16 -5.09 -28.38
CA THR A 107 -9.09 -3.63 -28.39
C THR A 107 -10.44 -3.02 -28.02
N LEU A 108 -10.44 -2.03 -27.11
CA LEU A 108 -11.66 -1.34 -26.68
C LEU A 108 -12.27 -0.52 -27.81
N PHE A 109 -13.59 -0.60 -27.93
CA PHE A 109 -14.45 0.05 -28.92
C PHE A 109 -14.18 -0.32 -30.38
N TYR A 110 -13.37 -1.35 -30.67
CA TYR A 110 -13.03 -1.72 -32.04
C TYR A 110 -14.27 -2.06 -32.89
N ASN A 111 -15.11 -2.97 -32.41
CA ASN A 111 -16.36 -3.32 -33.08
C ASN A 111 -17.30 -2.13 -33.20
N TYR A 112 -17.46 -1.36 -32.12
CA TYR A 112 -18.30 -0.16 -32.12
C TYR A 112 -17.87 0.86 -33.18
N ASP A 113 -16.56 1.10 -33.33
CA ASP A 113 -16.01 2.00 -34.35
C ASP A 113 -16.30 1.50 -35.77
N LYS A 114 -16.05 0.21 -36.00
CA LYS A 114 -16.36 -0.44 -37.28
C LYS A 114 -17.85 -0.32 -37.63
N TRP A 115 -18.74 -0.66 -36.70
CA TRP A 115 -20.18 -0.61 -36.93
C TRP A 115 -20.72 0.82 -37.03
N TYR A 116 -20.08 1.80 -36.39
CA TYR A 116 -20.43 3.20 -36.57
C TYR A 116 -20.13 3.67 -38.01
N GLU A 117 -19.00 3.26 -38.58
CA GLU A 117 -18.68 3.55 -39.98
C GLU A 117 -19.59 2.81 -40.96
N GLU A 118 -19.90 1.52 -40.70
CA GLU A 118 -20.88 0.75 -41.50
C GLU A 118 -22.28 1.38 -41.45
N ALA A 119 -22.74 1.79 -40.27
CA ALA A 119 -24.04 2.44 -40.10
C ALA A 119 -24.17 3.75 -40.90
N ALA A 120 -23.07 4.49 -41.07
CA ALA A 120 -23.06 5.70 -41.88
C ALA A 120 -23.39 5.43 -43.36
N TYR A 121 -23.00 4.25 -43.85
CA TYR A 121 -23.30 3.77 -45.20
C TYR A 121 -24.70 3.17 -45.29
N ASP A 122 -25.08 2.31 -44.32
CA ASP A 122 -26.31 1.52 -44.37
C ASP A 122 -27.57 2.35 -44.01
N LEU A 123 -27.48 3.19 -42.98
CA LEU A 123 -28.61 4.00 -42.49
C LEU A 123 -28.64 5.40 -43.11
N GLY A 124 -27.47 5.93 -43.47
CA GLY A 124 -27.31 7.33 -43.89
C GLY A 124 -26.84 8.24 -42.75
N VAL A 125 -26.09 9.27 -43.13
CA VAL A 125 -25.37 10.17 -42.19
C VAL A 125 -26.32 11.00 -41.31
N ASP A 126 -27.57 11.18 -41.73
CA ASP A 126 -28.61 11.91 -40.98
C ASP A 126 -29.19 11.11 -39.80
N LYS A 127 -29.06 9.79 -39.83
CA LYS A 127 -29.63 8.85 -38.84
C LYS A 127 -28.64 8.38 -37.79
N ILE A 128 -27.34 8.60 -38.00
CA ILE A 128 -26.29 8.27 -37.04
C ILE A 128 -26.04 9.42 -36.05
N PRO A 129 -25.59 9.13 -34.81
CA PRO A 129 -25.16 10.17 -33.88
C PRO A 129 -23.95 10.93 -34.42
N SER A 130 -23.81 12.18 -33.99
CA SER A 130 -22.62 12.97 -34.34
C SER A 130 -21.32 12.33 -33.81
N TYR A 131 -20.21 12.53 -34.50
CA TYR A 131 -18.89 12.11 -34.01
C TYR A 131 -18.57 12.67 -32.61
N SER A 132 -19.04 13.89 -32.32
CA SER A 132 -18.96 14.53 -31.01
C SER A 132 -19.69 13.74 -29.93
N TYR A 133 -20.87 13.16 -30.25
CA TYR A 133 -21.59 12.28 -29.35
C TYR A 133 -20.80 11.01 -29.07
N VAL A 134 -20.33 10.31 -30.11
CA VAL A 134 -19.56 9.06 -29.96
C VAL A 134 -18.31 9.30 -29.10
N SER A 135 -17.58 10.37 -29.36
CA SER A 135 -16.42 10.77 -28.56
C SER A 135 -16.78 11.06 -27.09
N PHE A 136 -17.88 11.78 -26.86
CA PHE A 136 -18.36 12.10 -25.52
C PHE A 136 -18.85 10.87 -24.76
N TYR A 137 -19.57 9.97 -25.44
CA TYR A 137 -20.07 8.70 -24.91
C TYR A 137 -18.91 7.81 -24.46
N LYS A 138 -17.92 7.55 -25.34
CA LYS A 138 -16.72 6.76 -25.01
C LYS A 138 -15.91 7.37 -23.87
N SER A 139 -15.75 8.69 -23.87
CA SER A 139 -15.05 9.40 -22.79
C SER A 139 -15.79 9.26 -21.45
N SER A 140 -17.13 9.32 -21.48
CA SER A 140 -17.97 9.14 -20.29
C SER A 140 -17.86 7.72 -19.73
N LEU A 141 -17.88 6.70 -20.59
CA LEU A 141 -17.66 5.30 -20.19
C LEU A 141 -16.27 5.10 -19.56
N ARG A 142 -15.21 5.52 -20.25
CA ARG A 142 -13.83 5.41 -19.74
C ARG A 142 -13.65 6.12 -18.41
N SER A 143 -14.21 7.33 -18.28
CA SER A 143 -14.18 8.09 -17.03
C SER A 143 -14.96 7.38 -15.92
N GLY A 144 -16.13 6.84 -16.24
CA GLY A 144 -17.00 6.11 -15.32
C GLY A 144 -16.35 4.87 -14.71
N ILE A 145 -15.53 4.16 -15.48
CA ILE A 145 -14.85 2.94 -15.03
C ILE A 145 -13.42 3.18 -14.53
N SER A 146 -12.84 4.37 -14.73
CA SER A 146 -11.43 4.66 -14.41
C SER A 146 -11.03 4.37 -12.96
N GLY A 147 -11.97 4.50 -12.02
CA GLY A 147 -11.77 4.19 -10.60
C GLY A 147 -12.08 2.74 -10.20
N LYS A 148 -12.56 1.90 -11.13
CA LYS A 148 -12.86 0.48 -10.90
C LYS A 148 -11.66 -0.36 -11.35
N THR A 149 -10.83 -0.77 -10.39
CA THR A 149 -9.58 -1.50 -10.65
C THR A 149 -9.59 -2.93 -10.11
N ALA A 150 -10.71 -3.39 -9.53
CA ALA A 150 -10.85 -4.67 -8.84
C ALA A 150 -10.99 -5.86 -9.82
N CYS A 151 -9.94 -6.16 -10.58
CA CYS A 151 -9.93 -7.18 -11.64
C CYS A 151 -8.92 -8.33 -11.41
N ILE A 152 -8.42 -8.49 -10.18
CA ILE A 152 -7.55 -9.60 -9.80
C ILE A 152 -8.39 -10.67 -9.12
N SER A 153 -8.51 -11.82 -9.77
CA SER A 153 -9.08 -13.05 -9.23
C SER A 153 -8.17 -14.23 -9.57
N THR A 154 -8.23 -15.33 -8.82
CA THR A 154 -7.52 -16.57 -9.18
C THR A 154 -8.37 -17.52 -10.02
N GLU A 155 -9.64 -17.19 -10.19
CA GLU A 155 -10.64 -17.97 -10.94
C GLU A 155 -11.63 -17.03 -11.61
N ASP A 156 -12.27 -17.54 -12.64
CA ASP A 156 -13.36 -16.86 -13.30
C ASP A 156 -14.58 -16.75 -12.39
N GLY A 157 -15.23 -15.59 -12.38
CA GLY A 157 -16.44 -15.41 -11.58
C GLY A 157 -17.02 -14.01 -11.65
N VAL A 158 -18.23 -13.89 -11.11
CA VAL A 158 -18.93 -12.62 -10.98
C VAL A 158 -18.64 -12.00 -9.62
N PHE A 159 -18.11 -10.79 -9.61
CA PHE A 159 -17.72 -10.06 -8.41
C PHE A 159 -18.43 -8.70 -8.32
N GLY A 160 -18.92 -8.38 -7.13
CA GLY A 160 -19.58 -7.11 -6.83
C GLY A 160 -20.69 -7.30 -5.81
N LEU A 161 -21.22 -6.19 -5.32
CA LEU A 161 -22.47 -6.16 -4.57
C LEU A 161 -23.65 -6.08 -5.54
N GLU A 162 -24.84 -6.42 -5.05
CA GLU A 162 -26.08 -6.46 -5.83
C GLU A 162 -26.24 -5.24 -6.75
N GLY A 163 -26.37 -5.51 -8.05
CA GLY A 163 -26.49 -4.51 -9.12
C GLY A 163 -25.17 -3.91 -9.59
N ASN A 164 -24.03 -4.09 -8.92
CA ASN A 164 -22.69 -3.66 -9.37
C ASN A 164 -21.78 -4.86 -9.71
N GLU A 165 -22.41 -5.99 -10.01
CA GLU A 165 -21.76 -7.24 -10.37
C GLU A 165 -21.06 -7.14 -11.72
N VAL A 166 -19.84 -7.65 -11.77
CA VAL A 166 -18.98 -7.62 -12.94
C VAL A 166 -18.31 -8.98 -13.06
N TYR A 167 -18.38 -9.60 -14.23
CA TYR A 167 -17.58 -10.78 -14.51
C TYR A 167 -16.10 -10.40 -14.60
N VAL A 168 -15.27 -11.10 -13.84
CA VAL A 168 -13.81 -10.91 -13.85
C VAL A 168 -13.17 -12.23 -14.21
N GLU A 169 -12.34 -12.20 -15.23
CA GLU A 169 -11.56 -13.36 -15.66
C GLU A 169 -10.41 -13.64 -14.67
N GLY A 170 -10.24 -14.91 -14.32
CA GLY A 170 -9.20 -15.43 -13.45
C GLY A 170 -7.81 -15.20 -14.03
N LYS A 171 -6.92 -14.62 -13.23
CA LYS A 171 -5.53 -14.37 -13.61
C LYS A 171 -4.65 -15.47 -13.04
N THR A 172 -3.62 -15.84 -13.81
CA THR A 172 -2.60 -16.81 -13.37
C THR A 172 -1.33 -16.10 -12.92
N TRP A 173 -0.51 -16.80 -12.14
CA TRP A 173 0.77 -16.25 -11.68
C TRP A 173 1.74 -15.99 -12.84
N GLY A 174 1.72 -16.84 -13.87
CA GLY A 174 2.56 -16.66 -15.06
C GLY A 174 2.19 -15.39 -15.85
N GLN A 175 0.89 -15.16 -16.07
CA GLN A 175 0.38 -13.94 -16.71
C GLN A 175 0.78 -12.68 -15.91
N ALA A 176 0.75 -12.75 -14.57
CA ALA A 176 1.17 -11.63 -13.71
C ALA A 176 2.59 -11.12 -14.03
N PHE A 177 3.54 -12.02 -14.31
CA PHE A 177 4.90 -11.64 -14.71
C PHE A 177 5.01 -11.20 -16.17
N LYS A 178 4.29 -11.86 -17.08
CA LYS A 178 4.41 -11.63 -18.53
C LYS A 178 3.71 -10.35 -18.97
N ASP A 179 2.48 -10.14 -18.54
CA ASP A 179 1.59 -9.13 -19.11
C ASP A 179 1.60 -7.85 -18.26
N TYR A 180 1.71 -8.00 -16.94
CA TYR A 180 1.55 -6.89 -15.99
C TYR A 180 2.89 -6.35 -15.47
N GLY A 181 3.82 -7.21 -15.04
CA GLY A 181 5.18 -6.79 -14.72
C GLY A 181 5.86 -7.61 -13.61
N PHE A 182 7.13 -7.27 -13.33
CA PHE A 182 7.92 -8.01 -12.35
C PHE A 182 7.40 -7.86 -10.91
N LEU A 183 7.04 -6.65 -10.49
CA LEU A 183 6.52 -6.41 -9.13
C LEU A 183 5.11 -6.95 -8.98
N GLU A 184 4.34 -6.90 -10.07
CA GLU A 184 3.01 -7.45 -10.21
C GLU A 184 3.01 -8.96 -9.99
N GLY A 185 3.90 -9.69 -10.66
CA GLY A 185 4.09 -11.11 -10.44
C GLY A 185 4.72 -11.45 -9.09
N LEU A 186 5.73 -10.71 -8.63
CA LEU A 186 6.48 -11.04 -7.41
C LEU A 186 5.68 -10.77 -6.12
N LEU A 187 4.94 -9.67 -6.07
CA LEU A 187 4.29 -9.19 -4.84
C LEU A 187 2.78 -9.01 -5.00
N VAL A 188 2.31 -8.30 -6.03
CA VAL A 188 0.89 -7.90 -6.12
C VAL A 188 -0.02 -9.13 -6.25
N TYR A 189 0.26 -9.99 -7.23
CA TYR A 189 -0.55 -11.18 -7.51
C TYR A 189 -0.55 -12.17 -6.33
N PRO A 190 0.60 -12.55 -5.72
CA PRO A 190 0.59 -13.44 -4.56
C PRO A 190 -0.22 -12.89 -3.38
N ILE A 191 -0.17 -11.58 -3.12
CA ILE A 191 -0.96 -10.96 -2.05
C ILE A 191 -2.46 -11.07 -2.36
N ALA A 192 -2.87 -10.76 -3.59
CA ALA A 192 -4.26 -10.87 -4.02
C ALA A 192 -4.75 -12.34 -4.03
N ALA A 193 -3.91 -13.27 -4.47
CA ALA A 193 -4.22 -14.70 -4.47
C ALA A 193 -4.37 -15.27 -3.05
N LEU A 194 -3.51 -14.85 -2.10
CA LEU A 194 -3.68 -15.19 -0.68
C LEU A 194 -4.99 -14.63 -0.13
N LEU A 195 -5.33 -13.40 -0.49
CA LEU A 195 -6.57 -12.77 -0.06
C LEU A 195 -7.79 -13.52 -0.58
N HIS A 196 -7.79 -13.89 -1.87
CA HIS A 196 -8.85 -14.70 -2.49
C HIS A 196 -8.98 -16.06 -1.78
N THR A 197 -7.86 -16.77 -1.61
CA THR A 197 -7.80 -18.09 -0.97
C THR A 197 -8.33 -18.05 0.46
N PHE A 198 -7.87 -17.09 1.27
CA PHE A 198 -8.31 -16.98 2.67
C PHE A 198 -9.76 -16.50 2.79
N THR A 199 -10.22 -15.63 1.90
CA THR A 199 -11.62 -15.21 1.91
C THR A 199 -12.53 -16.41 1.68
N LYS A 200 -12.20 -17.27 0.70
CA LYS A 200 -12.90 -18.53 0.47
C LYS A 200 -12.83 -19.47 1.67
N ALA A 201 -11.64 -19.63 2.25
CA ALA A 201 -11.44 -20.52 3.39
C ALA A 201 -12.22 -20.10 4.64
N PHE A 202 -12.39 -18.80 4.88
CA PHE A 202 -13.14 -18.27 6.02
C PHE A 202 -14.66 -18.20 5.79
N GLY A 203 -15.13 -18.44 4.57
CA GLY A 203 -16.55 -18.45 4.22
C GLY A 203 -17.15 -17.07 3.97
N ALA A 204 -18.35 -17.06 3.36
CA ALA A 204 -19.11 -15.85 3.10
C ALA A 204 -19.66 -15.27 4.42
N HIS A 205 -19.62 -13.95 4.57
CA HIS A 205 -19.96 -13.15 5.77
C HIS A 205 -18.78 -12.95 6.76
N GLY A 206 -17.88 -12.03 6.40
CA GLY A 206 -16.76 -11.61 7.26
C GLY A 206 -15.42 -12.25 6.90
N GLY A 207 -15.41 -13.24 6.00
CA GLY A 207 -14.20 -13.88 5.49
C GLY A 207 -13.22 -12.89 4.86
N GLN A 208 -13.70 -11.85 4.18
CA GLN A 208 -12.85 -10.78 3.61
C GLN A 208 -12.08 -10.04 4.70
N THR A 209 -12.72 -9.70 5.82
CA THR A 209 -12.06 -9.00 6.92
C THR A 209 -10.99 -9.91 7.52
N ALA A 210 -11.35 -11.15 7.86
CA ALA A 210 -10.42 -12.14 8.40
C ALA A 210 -9.23 -12.40 7.45
N ALA A 211 -9.48 -12.45 6.14
CA ALA A 211 -8.45 -12.58 5.12
C ALA A 211 -7.52 -11.37 5.11
N ILE A 212 -8.05 -10.13 5.12
CA ILE A 212 -7.22 -8.91 5.23
C ILE A 212 -6.36 -8.97 6.51
N LEU A 213 -6.94 -9.34 7.67
CA LEU A 213 -6.19 -9.45 8.93
C LEU A 213 -5.02 -10.44 8.79
N LEU A 214 -5.28 -11.64 8.26
CA LEU A 214 -4.29 -12.71 8.15
C LEU A 214 -3.21 -12.39 7.12
N VAL A 215 -3.58 -11.89 5.95
CA VAL A 215 -2.63 -11.45 4.91
C VAL A 215 -1.74 -10.33 5.46
N THR A 216 -2.33 -9.37 6.18
CA THR A 216 -1.56 -8.29 6.82
C THR A 216 -0.54 -8.85 7.81
N LEU A 217 -0.93 -9.82 8.65
CA LEU A 217 -0.03 -10.47 9.58
C LEU A 217 1.15 -11.15 8.85
N ILE A 218 0.87 -11.94 7.80
CA ILE A 218 1.90 -12.63 7.02
C ILE A 218 2.89 -11.64 6.41
N ILE A 219 2.39 -10.61 5.72
CA ILE A 219 3.23 -9.58 5.11
C ILE A 219 4.08 -8.88 6.17
N ARG A 220 3.48 -8.54 7.32
CA ARG A 220 4.20 -7.88 8.41
C ARG A 220 5.27 -8.76 9.04
N LEU A 221 5.05 -10.06 9.14
CA LEU A 221 6.07 -11.00 9.62
C LEU A 221 7.25 -11.10 8.65
N VAL A 222 6.99 -11.16 7.35
CA VAL A 222 8.04 -11.15 6.31
C VAL A 222 8.83 -9.83 6.35
N VAL A 223 8.14 -8.70 6.37
CA VAL A 223 8.76 -7.36 6.49
C VAL A 223 9.52 -7.23 7.81
N PHE A 224 9.01 -7.77 8.90
CA PHE A 224 9.69 -7.75 10.20
C PHE A 224 11.00 -8.54 10.15
N ALA A 225 11.00 -9.75 9.59
CA ALA A 225 12.21 -10.55 9.42
C ALA A 225 13.27 -9.79 8.62
N PHE A 226 12.85 -9.10 7.55
CA PHE A 226 13.73 -8.27 6.73
C PHE A 226 14.23 -7.00 7.45
N THR A 227 13.40 -6.35 8.26
CA THR A 227 13.71 -5.08 8.96
C THR A 227 14.35 -5.27 10.33
N PHE A 228 14.43 -6.49 10.84
CA PHE A 228 15.02 -6.80 12.14
C PHE A 228 16.48 -6.32 12.30
N PRO A 229 17.39 -6.47 11.31
CA PRO A 229 18.75 -5.96 11.41
C PRO A 229 18.82 -4.43 11.55
N ALA A 230 17.99 -3.68 10.83
CA ALA A 230 17.91 -2.23 10.97
C ALA A 230 17.39 -1.81 12.34
N THR A 231 16.35 -2.49 12.82
CA THR A 231 15.80 -2.25 14.16
C THR A 231 16.87 -2.47 15.25
N ARG A 232 17.68 -3.52 15.10
CA ARG A 232 18.82 -3.79 16.01
C ARG A 232 19.89 -2.70 15.93
N SER A 233 20.23 -2.22 14.73
CA SER A 233 21.16 -1.09 14.53
C SER A 233 20.65 0.18 15.21
N GLN A 234 19.36 0.48 15.05
CA GLN A 234 18.71 1.65 15.65
C GLN A 234 18.68 1.58 17.19
N ASN A 235 18.50 0.40 17.78
CA ASN A 235 18.56 0.23 19.23
C ASN A 235 19.97 0.51 19.77
N LYS A 236 21.01 -0.02 19.12
CA LYS A 236 22.41 0.30 19.48
C LYS A 236 22.72 1.79 19.32
N MET A 237 22.19 2.41 18.26
CA MET A 237 22.31 3.85 18.05
C MET A 237 21.72 4.65 19.22
N SER A 238 20.56 4.23 19.74
CA SER A 238 19.97 4.82 20.93
C SER A 238 20.83 4.64 22.19
N GLU A 239 21.53 3.52 22.33
CA GLU A 239 22.47 3.27 23.43
C GLU A 239 23.73 4.17 23.37
N LEU A 240 24.12 4.60 22.17
CA LEU A 240 25.27 5.51 21.95
C LEU A 240 24.91 6.99 22.12
N GLN A 241 23.64 7.36 22.26
CA GLN A 241 23.22 8.76 22.47
C GLN A 241 24.00 9.51 23.55
N PRO A 242 24.27 8.98 24.76
CA PRO A 242 25.06 9.71 25.76
C PRO A 242 26.48 10.02 25.29
N GLN A 243 27.13 9.09 24.57
CA GLN A 243 28.47 9.30 24.03
C GLN A 243 28.46 10.35 22.90
N LEU A 244 27.41 10.35 22.07
CA LEU A 244 27.20 11.39 21.06
C LEU A 244 26.99 12.77 21.69
N THR A 245 26.25 12.85 22.81
CA THR A 245 26.06 14.11 23.52
C THR A 245 27.37 14.64 24.10
N ALA A 246 28.18 13.77 24.72
CA ALA A 246 29.51 14.15 25.22
C ALA A 246 30.44 14.63 24.09
N LEU A 247 30.38 13.97 22.92
CA LEU A 247 31.14 14.37 21.73
C LEU A 247 30.75 15.76 21.23
N GLN A 248 29.45 16.08 21.25
CA GLN A 248 28.95 17.39 20.82
C GLN A 248 29.37 18.53 21.73
N GLN A 249 29.50 18.26 23.03
CA GLN A 249 30.00 19.25 23.98
C GLN A 249 31.47 19.61 23.76
N LYS A 250 32.27 18.69 23.18
CA LYS A 250 33.65 18.99 22.79
C LYS A 250 33.76 20.00 21.64
N TYR A 251 32.69 20.19 20.86
CA TYR A 251 32.66 21.08 19.69
C TYR A 251 31.50 22.09 19.76
N PRO A 252 31.49 23.03 20.72
CA PRO A 252 30.39 23.99 20.89
C PRO A 252 30.26 24.95 19.69
N ASN A 253 31.36 25.21 18.96
CA ASN A 253 31.41 26.13 17.82
C ASN A 253 31.02 25.48 16.48
N ALA A 254 30.61 24.21 16.47
CA ALA A 254 30.22 23.49 15.24
C ALA A 254 28.98 24.08 14.53
N SER A 255 28.23 24.98 15.18
CA SER A 255 27.08 25.68 14.59
C SER A 255 27.48 26.92 13.78
N THR A 256 28.62 27.54 14.10
CA THR A 256 29.16 28.76 13.48
C THR A 256 30.35 28.49 12.57
N ASN A 257 31.19 27.50 12.89
CA ASN A 257 32.41 27.16 12.15
C ASN A 257 32.26 25.88 11.31
N THR A 258 32.52 25.98 10.00
CA THR A 258 32.44 24.86 9.05
C THR A 258 33.46 23.75 9.35
N TYR A 259 34.65 24.10 9.85
CA TYR A 259 35.71 23.13 10.15
C TYR A 259 35.34 22.24 11.35
N ASP A 260 34.86 22.85 12.44
CA ASP A 260 34.43 22.11 13.64
C ASP A 260 33.23 21.22 13.34
N LYS A 261 32.35 21.64 12.43
CA LYS A 261 31.24 20.82 11.96
C LYS A 261 31.69 19.58 11.21
N GLN A 262 32.71 19.71 10.35
CA GLN A 262 33.27 18.57 9.61
C GLN A 262 33.98 17.60 10.56
N LYS A 263 34.78 18.10 11.51
CA LYS A 263 35.42 17.28 12.54
C LYS A 263 34.40 16.53 13.39
N LEU A 264 33.37 17.23 13.88
CA LEU A 264 32.29 16.61 14.65
C LEU A 264 31.61 15.48 13.85
N ALA A 265 31.33 15.69 12.57
CA ALA A 265 30.73 14.65 11.72
C ALA A 265 31.67 13.44 11.53
N GLN A 266 32.98 13.68 11.38
CA GLN A 266 33.98 12.62 11.25
C GLN A 266 34.10 11.79 12.53
N GLU A 267 34.18 12.43 13.69
CA GLU A 267 34.25 11.73 14.98
C GLU A 267 32.96 10.97 15.30
N GLN A 268 31.79 11.53 14.95
CA GLN A 268 30.51 10.81 15.07
C GLN A 268 30.50 9.54 14.21
N MET A 269 31.00 9.61 12.97
CA MET A 269 31.10 8.46 12.08
C MET A 269 32.11 7.42 12.59
N GLN A 270 33.24 7.86 13.14
CA GLN A 270 34.21 6.97 13.79
C GLN A 270 33.61 6.28 15.00
N LEU A 271 32.84 6.99 15.83
CA LEU A 271 32.13 6.39 16.97
C LEU A 271 31.15 5.30 16.50
N TYR A 272 30.40 5.54 15.43
CA TYR A 272 29.51 4.53 14.85
C TYR A 272 30.27 3.33 14.29
N LYS A 273 31.39 3.57 13.61
CA LYS A 273 32.25 2.51 13.06
C LYS A 273 32.84 1.63 14.17
N ASN A 274 33.36 2.24 15.23
CA ASN A 274 33.97 1.54 16.36
C ASN A 274 32.94 0.71 17.15
N ASN A 275 31.67 1.12 17.15
CA ASN A 275 30.58 0.40 17.81
C ASN A 275 29.76 -0.51 16.86
N HIS A 276 30.21 -0.68 15.60
CA HIS A 276 29.54 -1.47 14.57
C HIS A 276 28.06 -1.10 14.39
N VAL A 277 27.78 0.20 14.28
CA VAL A 277 26.44 0.76 14.02
C VAL A 277 26.41 1.38 12.63
N HIS A 278 25.40 1.02 11.84
CA HIS A 278 25.20 1.55 10.49
C HIS A 278 24.07 2.58 10.48
N PRO A 279 24.34 3.90 10.44
CA PRO A 279 23.31 4.93 10.45
C PRO A 279 22.45 4.95 9.19
N PHE A 280 23.01 4.56 8.04
CA PHE A 280 22.31 4.58 6.75
C PHE A 280 21.39 3.38 6.51
N LEU A 281 21.50 2.33 7.32
CA LEU A 281 20.69 1.12 7.17
C LEU A 281 19.19 1.43 7.25
N GLN A 282 18.80 2.41 8.07
CA GLN A 282 17.40 2.83 8.21
C GLN A 282 16.85 3.53 6.95
N ILE A 283 17.70 4.31 6.26
CA ILE A 283 17.31 4.96 5.00
C ILE A 283 17.23 3.92 3.89
N LEU A 284 18.19 2.98 3.85
CA LEU A 284 18.21 1.91 2.87
C LEU A 284 16.95 1.03 2.94
N LEU A 285 16.49 0.70 4.15
CA LEU A 285 15.27 -0.12 4.32
C LEU A 285 13.98 0.65 4.03
N MET A 286 14.02 1.99 3.93
CA MET A 286 12.83 2.77 3.57
C MET A 286 12.39 2.48 2.13
N ILE A 287 13.34 2.26 1.19
CA ILE A 287 13.01 2.05 -0.23
C ILE A 287 12.19 0.75 -0.43
N PRO A 288 12.65 -0.44 0.04
CA PRO A 288 11.83 -1.65 -0.05
C PRO A 288 10.49 -1.51 0.66
N GLN A 289 10.43 -0.78 1.79
CA GLN A 289 9.18 -0.54 2.51
C GLN A 289 8.15 0.22 1.65
N MET A 290 8.59 1.22 0.87
CA MET A 290 7.69 1.94 -0.02
C MET A 290 7.20 1.07 -1.19
N ILE A 291 8.07 0.23 -1.76
CA ILE A 291 7.71 -0.69 -2.84
C ILE A 291 6.65 -1.69 -2.33
N ILE A 292 6.89 -2.31 -1.17
CA ILE A 292 5.93 -3.24 -0.57
C ILE A 292 4.60 -2.55 -0.29
N PHE A 293 4.63 -1.31 0.20
CA PHE A 293 3.39 -0.54 0.42
C PHE A 293 2.61 -0.34 -0.89
N ILE A 294 3.26 0.07 -1.97
CA ILE A 294 2.61 0.24 -3.28
C ILE A 294 2.01 -1.09 -3.74
N CYS A 295 2.76 -2.20 -3.64
CA CYS A 295 2.24 -3.51 -4.03
C CYS A 295 1.03 -3.96 -3.21
N VAL A 296 0.99 -3.66 -1.91
CA VAL A 296 -0.17 -3.94 -1.05
C VAL A 296 -1.37 -3.10 -1.44
N VAL A 297 -1.17 -1.80 -1.72
CA VAL A 297 -2.24 -0.92 -2.23
C VAL A 297 -2.82 -1.52 -3.50
N SER A 298 -1.97 -1.83 -4.47
CA SER A 298 -2.41 -2.38 -5.77
C SER A 298 -3.08 -3.74 -5.63
N ALA A 299 -2.62 -4.60 -4.71
CA ALA A 299 -3.24 -5.90 -4.48
C ALA A 299 -4.62 -5.76 -3.85
N LEU A 300 -4.77 -4.92 -2.81
CA LEU A 300 -6.06 -4.72 -2.13
C LEU A 300 -7.05 -3.97 -3.02
N GLN A 301 -6.62 -2.93 -3.74
CA GLN A 301 -7.49 -2.22 -4.68
C GLN A 301 -7.83 -3.05 -5.91
N GLY A 302 -6.91 -3.92 -6.33
CA GLY A 302 -7.06 -4.78 -7.49
C GLY A 302 -7.85 -6.06 -7.23
N SER A 303 -8.00 -6.51 -5.99
CA SER A 303 -8.66 -7.78 -5.68
C SER A 303 -10.16 -7.74 -5.92
N ALA A 304 -10.66 -8.52 -6.88
CA ALA A 304 -12.07 -8.63 -7.22
C ALA A 304 -12.90 -9.16 -6.04
N ILE A 305 -12.36 -10.10 -5.26
CA ILE A 305 -13.05 -10.68 -4.10
C ILE A 305 -13.48 -9.67 -3.02
N LEU A 306 -12.79 -8.52 -2.96
CA LEU A 306 -13.15 -7.46 -2.01
C LEU A 306 -14.35 -6.63 -2.47
N SER A 307 -14.70 -6.65 -3.77
CA SER A 307 -15.86 -5.91 -4.28
C SER A 307 -17.20 -6.52 -3.86
N GLN A 308 -17.21 -7.80 -3.46
CA GLN A 308 -18.39 -8.51 -2.94
C GLN A 308 -18.65 -8.29 -1.45
N GLY A 309 -17.72 -7.63 -0.74
CA GLY A 309 -17.76 -7.57 0.73
C GLY A 309 -18.09 -6.19 1.28
N THR A 310 -18.79 -6.18 2.42
CA THR A 310 -18.95 -4.98 3.25
C THR A 310 -18.46 -5.24 4.68
N ILE A 311 -18.04 -4.17 5.35
CA ILE A 311 -17.75 -4.13 6.79
C ILE A 311 -18.60 -3.04 7.41
N PHE A 312 -19.47 -3.41 8.36
CA PHE A 312 -20.43 -2.48 8.96
C PHE A 312 -21.19 -1.65 7.91
N ASN A 313 -21.70 -2.30 6.85
CA ASN A 313 -22.37 -1.69 5.70
C ASN A 313 -21.51 -0.79 4.80
N VAL A 314 -20.19 -0.73 4.99
CA VAL A 314 -19.29 0.02 4.10
C VAL A 314 -18.57 -0.95 3.17
N GLU A 315 -18.59 -0.70 1.86
CA GLU A 315 -17.90 -1.54 0.88
C GLU A 315 -16.39 -1.45 1.04
N PHE A 316 -15.67 -2.59 0.97
CA PHE A 316 -14.21 -2.59 1.12
C PHE A 316 -13.49 -1.78 0.04
N THR A 317 -14.04 -1.75 -1.17
CA THR A 317 -13.49 -1.06 -2.34
C THR A 317 -13.87 0.42 -2.40
N SER A 318 -14.79 0.88 -1.55
CA SER A 318 -15.17 2.28 -1.49
C SER A 318 -14.00 3.16 -1.03
N VAL A 319 -13.83 4.32 -1.67
CA VAL A 319 -12.85 5.32 -1.24
C VAL A 319 -13.34 5.96 0.06
N THR A 320 -12.49 5.98 1.09
CA THR A 320 -12.86 6.46 2.44
C THR A 320 -13.48 7.85 2.41
N TRP A 321 -12.88 8.79 1.68
CA TRP A 321 -13.42 10.14 1.55
C TRP A 321 -14.83 10.15 0.96
N LYS A 322 -15.07 9.39 -0.13
CA LYS A 322 -16.39 9.31 -0.76
C LYS A 322 -17.42 8.69 0.18
N ALA A 323 -17.05 7.63 0.91
CA ALA A 323 -17.92 7.00 1.90
C ALA A 323 -18.31 7.98 3.02
N ILE A 324 -17.37 8.81 3.48
CA ILE A 324 -17.62 9.85 4.48
C ILE A 324 -18.52 10.97 3.90
N THR A 325 -18.23 11.49 2.71
CA THR A 325 -18.98 12.62 2.13
C THR A 325 -20.29 12.23 1.48
N SER A 326 -20.61 10.94 1.35
CA SER A 326 -21.87 10.47 0.78
C SER A 326 -23.10 10.78 1.64
N TRP A 327 -22.91 11.18 2.92
CA TRP A 327 -23.98 11.44 3.90
C TRP A 327 -25.05 10.34 3.92
N SER A 328 -24.60 9.09 3.83
CA SER A 328 -25.43 7.90 3.74
C SER A 328 -25.42 7.12 5.05
N LYS A 329 -26.19 6.01 5.12
CA LYS A 329 -26.17 5.10 6.28
C LYS A 329 -24.78 4.49 6.55
N GLN A 330 -23.88 4.51 5.57
CA GLN A 330 -22.51 3.99 5.68
C GLN A 330 -21.54 4.99 6.33
N THR A 331 -21.87 6.28 6.32
CA THR A 331 -20.98 7.38 6.74
C THR A 331 -20.48 7.23 8.19
N PRO A 332 -21.31 6.94 9.21
CA PRO A 332 -20.82 6.79 10.58
C PRO A 332 -19.77 5.69 10.73
N PHE A 333 -19.98 4.56 10.04
CA PHE A 333 -19.06 3.44 10.07
C PHE A 333 -17.75 3.75 9.36
N ALA A 334 -17.79 4.43 8.22
CA ALA A 334 -16.60 4.89 7.51
C ALA A 334 -15.75 5.85 8.38
N ILE A 335 -16.40 6.77 9.10
CA ILE A 335 -15.72 7.67 10.05
C ILE A 335 -15.06 6.87 11.18
N ILE A 336 -15.78 5.91 11.77
CA ILE A 336 -15.23 5.06 12.86
C ILE A 336 -14.00 4.29 12.38
N LEU A 337 -14.07 3.65 11.20
CA LEU A 337 -12.95 2.91 10.63
C LEU A 337 -11.73 3.81 10.37
N PHE A 338 -11.98 5.01 9.82
CA PHE A 338 -10.92 6.00 9.60
C PHE A 338 -10.29 6.49 10.91
N LEU A 339 -11.09 6.82 11.93
CA LEU A 339 -10.58 7.26 13.23
C LEU A 339 -9.79 6.15 13.93
N LEU A 340 -10.28 4.92 13.87
CA LEU A 340 -9.63 3.74 14.43
C LEU A 340 -8.26 3.49 13.77
N MET A 341 -8.18 3.60 12.44
CA MET A 341 -6.94 3.59 11.68
C MET A 341 -6.00 4.76 12.09
N ALA A 342 -6.49 6.01 12.09
CA ALA A 342 -5.66 7.18 12.37
C ALA A 342 -5.11 7.18 13.80
N VAL A 343 -5.94 6.89 14.79
CA VAL A 343 -5.55 6.83 16.21
C VAL A 343 -4.56 5.71 16.47
N SER A 344 -4.84 4.50 15.95
CA SER A 344 -3.91 3.37 16.11
C SER A 344 -2.55 3.66 15.48
N GLN A 345 -2.53 4.23 14.26
CA GLN A 345 -1.29 4.62 13.58
C GLN A 345 -0.54 5.72 14.36
N MET A 346 -1.27 6.69 14.93
CA MET A 346 -0.70 7.71 15.81
C MET A 346 -0.04 7.09 17.04
N ILE A 347 -0.71 6.16 17.71
CA ILE A 347 -0.13 5.45 18.85
C ILE A 347 1.10 4.66 18.40
N ALA A 348 1.02 3.90 17.31
CA ALA A 348 2.11 3.08 16.80
C ALA A 348 3.38 3.88 16.49
N THR A 349 3.24 5.10 15.97
CA THR A 349 4.38 5.98 15.64
C THR A 349 4.95 6.72 16.85
N LEU A 350 4.10 7.13 17.81
CA LEU A 350 4.53 7.89 18.99
C LEU A 350 5.07 6.98 20.10
N LEU A 351 4.63 5.73 20.17
CA LEU A 351 4.99 4.79 21.23
C LEU A 351 6.51 4.53 21.32
N PRO A 352 7.25 4.24 20.24
CA PRO A 352 8.71 4.08 20.30
C PRO A 352 9.40 5.33 20.84
N GLN A 353 8.94 6.53 20.45
CA GLN A 353 9.51 7.80 20.93
C GLN A 353 9.21 8.03 22.41
N ALA A 354 8.01 7.66 22.86
CA ALA A 354 7.63 7.72 24.26
C ALA A 354 8.53 6.83 25.12
N PHE A 355 8.80 5.59 24.68
CA PHE A 355 9.73 4.68 25.37
C PHE A 355 11.16 5.21 25.41
N GLN A 356 11.65 5.81 24.32
CA GLN A 356 12.99 6.41 24.31
C GLN A 356 13.12 7.54 25.34
N LYS A 357 12.14 8.46 25.39
CA LYS A 357 12.10 9.53 26.40
C LYS A 357 11.94 8.99 27.82
N TRP A 358 11.11 7.98 28.00
CA TRP A 358 10.91 7.34 29.31
C TRP A 358 12.21 6.73 29.82
N LYS A 359 12.97 6.04 28.94
CA LYS A 359 14.31 5.53 29.26
C LYS A 359 15.29 6.62 29.64
N GLU A 360 15.31 7.71 28.89
CA GLU A 360 16.17 8.86 29.16
C GLU A 360 15.91 9.41 30.58
N LYS A 361 14.63 9.62 30.93
CA LYS A 361 14.26 10.10 32.27
C LYS A 361 14.59 9.11 33.40
N ARG A 362 14.45 7.80 33.17
CA ARG A 362 14.61 6.76 34.21
C ARG A 362 16.03 6.25 34.38
N PHE A 363 16.84 6.21 33.32
CA PHE A 363 18.11 5.48 33.30
C PHE A 363 19.33 6.30 32.89
N THR A 364 19.17 7.48 32.29
CA THR A 364 20.29 8.40 32.08
C THR A 364 20.33 9.45 33.18
N THR A 365 21.12 9.18 34.21
CA THR A 365 21.52 10.16 35.24
C THR A 365 22.60 11.08 34.69
N SER A 366 22.31 11.81 33.61
CA SER A 366 23.24 12.83 33.14
C SER A 366 22.82 14.17 33.76
N MET A 367 23.68 14.74 34.61
CA MET A 367 23.55 16.11 35.16
C MET A 367 23.65 17.21 34.08
N VAL A 368 23.33 16.87 32.84
CA VAL A 368 23.58 17.67 31.64
C VAL A 368 22.25 17.82 30.93
N LYS A 369 21.78 19.07 30.78
CA LYS A 369 20.67 19.39 29.87
C LYS A 369 21.08 18.98 28.46
N VAL A 370 20.63 17.82 28.02
CA VAL A 370 20.77 17.35 26.65
C VAL A 370 20.00 18.32 25.76
N GLN A 371 20.70 19.25 25.10
CA GLN A 371 20.05 20.13 24.15
C GLN A 371 19.58 19.26 22.98
N PRO A 372 18.30 19.35 22.56
CA PRO A 372 17.75 18.44 21.56
C PRO A 372 18.55 18.57 20.27
N ASN A 373 19.24 17.47 19.96
CA ASN A 373 20.17 17.37 18.87
C ASN A 373 19.47 17.74 17.55
N GLN A 374 20.18 18.34 16.59
CA GLN A 374 19.57 18.66 15.28
C GLN A 374 18.96 17.40 14.64
N GLN A 375 19.58 16.24 14.86
CA GLN A 375 19.09 14.93 14.46
C GLN A 375 17.77 14.53 15.16
N GLN A 376 17.63 14.71 16.47
CA GLN A 376 16.40 14.39 17.22
C GLN A 376 15.22 15.29 16.82
N LYS A 377 15.49 16.59 16.55
CA LYS A 377 14.46 17.50 16.03
C LYS A 377 14.00 17.11 14.63
N SER A 378 14.94 16.71 13.77
CA SER A 378 14.63 16.18 12.43
C SER A 378 13.78 14.92 12.50
N MET A 379 14.07 13.98 13.40
CA MET A 379 13.27 12.75 13.55
C MET A 379 11.83 13.03 13.99
N LYS A 380 11.61 13.94 14.95
CA LYS A 380 10.25 14.33 15.38
C LYS A 380 9.46 14.98 14.25
N MET A 381 10.08 15.88 13.51
CA MET A 381 9.44 16.55 12.38
C MET A 381 9.04 15.56 11.28
N VAL A 382 9.96 14.65 10.91
CA VAL A 382 9.68 13.60 9.91
C VAL A 382 8.51 12.72 10.36
N SER A 383 8.47 12.34 11.65
CA SER A 383 7.36 11.54 12.20
C SER A 383 6.00 12.25 12.08
N TYR A 384 5.92 13.55 12.37
CA TYR A 384 4.66 14.30 12.25
C TYR A 384 4.23 14.53 10.80
N ILE A 385 5.19 14.77 9.89
CA ILE A 385 4.90 14.89 8.46
C ILE A 385 4.37 13.55 7.93
N MET A 386 5.02 12.43 8.29
CA MET A 386 4.57 11.10 7.89
C MET A 386 3.18 10.77 8.45
N MET A 387 2.88 11.21 9.67
CA MET A 387 1.53 11.07 10.24
C MET A 387 0.49 11.80 9.40
N GLY A 388 0.74 13.09 9.10
CA GLY A 388 -0.16 13.87 8.25
C GLY A 388 -0.36 13.24 6.88
N PHE A 389 0.72 12.70 6.29
CA PHE A 389 0.67 11.97 5.02
C PHE A 389 -0.20 10.71 5.11
N ILE A 390 -0.05 9.87 6.13
CA ILE A 390 -0.86 8.65 6.27
C ILE A 390 -2.33 8.99 6.50
N VAL A 391 -2.63 10.00 7.31
CA VAL A 391 -4.02 10.46 7.54
C VAL A 391 -4.64 10.97 6.24
N PHE A 392 -3.91 11.77 5.46
CA PHE A 392 -4.35 12.24 4.15
C PHE A 392 -4.58 11.07 3.18
N MET A 393 -3.63 10.15 3.07
CA MET A 393 -3.75 8.97 2.21
C MET A 393 -4.88 8.03 2.66
N GLY A 394 -5.19 7.97 3.96
CA GLY A 394 -6.31 7.19 4.48
C GLY A 394 -7.66 7.70 4.03
N LEU A 395 -7.76 8.99 3.71
CA LEU A 395 -8.97 9.55 3.09
C LEU A 395 -9.04 9.24 1.59
N THR A 396 -7.90 9.21 0.89
CA THR A 396 -7.88 9.02 -0.56
C THR A 396 -7.89 7.56 -1.01
N LEU A 397 -7.48 6.64 -0.15
CA LEU A 397 -7.47 5.19 -0.41
C LEU A 397 -8.80 4.53 -0.01
N GLN A 398 -8.92 3.24 -0.32
CA GLN A 398 -10.11 2.43 -0.06
C GLN A 398 -10.22 1.99 1.41
N ILE A 399 -11.41 1.60 1.85
CA ILE A 399 -11.69 1.14 3.23
C ILE A 399 -10.86 -0.10 3.60
N SER A 400 -10.61 -1.01 2.65
CA SER A 400 -9.69 -2.15 2.82
C SER A 400 -8.30 -1.72 3.34
N MET A 401 -7.80 -0.56 2.90
CA MET A 401 -6.51 0.00 3.33
C MET A 401 -6.54 0.53 4.76
N ALA A 402 -7.67 1.09 5.21
CA ALA A 402 -7.83 1.53 6.59
C ALA A 402 -7.72 0.36 7.56
N ILE A 403 -8.29 -0.79 7.20
CA ILE A 403 -8.18 -2.04 7.98
C ILE A 403 -6.74 -2.53 7.98
N TYR A 404 -6.10 -2.61 6.81
CA TYR A 404 -4.70 -3.00 6.69
C TYR A 404 -3.78 -2.15 7.58
N TRP A 405 -3.98 -0.83 7.59
CA TRP A 405 -3.18 0.07 8.43
C TRP A 405 -3.51 -0.05 9.92
N PHE A 406 -4.78 -0.20 10.29
CA PHE A 406 -5.16 -0.45 11.68
C PHE A 406 -4.45 -1.71 12.24
N VAL A 407 -4.52 -2.82 11.52
CA VAL A 407 -3.88 -4.08 11.93
C VAL A 407 -2.36 -3.92 11.95
N GLY A 408 -1.80 -3.29 10.92
CA GLY A 408 -0.38 -2.99 10.86
C GLY A 408 0.10 -2.13 12.04
N ALA A 409 -0.73 -1.18 12.50
CA ALA A 409 -0.46 -0.36 13.67
C ALA A 409 -0.49 -1.20 14.96
N LEU A 410 -1.49 -2.06 15.14
CA LEU A 410 -1.55 -2.99 16.28
C LEU A 410 -0.34 -3.91 16.34
N LEU A 411 0.07 -4.47 15.20
CA LEU A 411 1.26 -5.31 15.10
C LEU A 411 2.53 -4.53 15.43
N THR A 412 2.63 -3.28 14.98
CA THR A 412 3.76 -2.40 15.31
C THR A 412 3.82 -2.07 16.80
N ILE A 413 2.66 -1.81 17.42
CA ILE A 413 2.54 -1.59 18.87
C ILE A 413 3.00 -2.84 19.62
N CYS A 414 2.45 -4.00 19.26
CA CYS A 414 2.82 -5.29 19.85
C CYS A 414 4.33 -5.56 19.72
N GLN A 415 4.89 -5.40 18.52
CA GLN A 415 6.31 -5.55 18.25
C GLN A 415 7.16 -4.61 19.12
N THR A 416 6.76 -3.34 19.24
CA THR A 416 7.47 -2.35 20.05
C THR A 416 7.48 -2.75 21.54
N LEU A 417 6.35 -3.23 22.05
CA LEU A 417 6.23 -3.71 23.43
C LEU A 417 7.08 -4.96 23.67
N VAL A 418 7.01 -5.95 22.78
CA VAL A 418 7.82 -7.19 22.87
C VAL A 418 9.31 -6.89 22.85
N LEU A 419 9.77 -6.02 21.92
CA LEU A 419 11.17 -5.61 21.86
C LEU A 419 11.61 -4.89 23.15
N GLU A 420 10.75 -4.06 23.73
CA GLU A 420 11.06 -3.38 24.99
C GLU A 420 11.13 -4.35 26.17
N LEU A 421 10.23 -5.34 26.22
CA LEU A 421 10.25 -6.41 27.23
C LEU A 421 11.55 -7.23 27.15
N ILE A 422 11.98 -7.61 25.95
CA ILE A 422 13.26 -8.33 25.75
C ILE A 422 14.44 -7.46 26.17
N ASN A 423 14.46 -6.18 25.78
CA ASN A 423 15.56 -5.26 26.07
C ASN A 423 15.64 -4.87 27.55
N THR A 424 14.51 -4.70 28.24
CA THR A 424 14.47 -4.49 29.70
C THR A 424 15.03 -5.71 30.43
N HIS A 425 14.61 -6.92 30.06
CA HIS A 425 15.12 -8.15 30.65
C HIS A 425 16.65 -8.31 30.48
N ARG A 426 17.18 -8.03 29.28
CA ARG A 426 18.64 -8.04 29.03
C ARG A 426 19.41 -7.04 29.88
N ARG A 427 18.87 -5.83 30.10
CA ARG A 427 19.50 -4.79 30.95
C ARG A 427 19.57 -5.21 32.42
N HIS A 428 18.52 -5.84 32.95
CA HIS A 428 18.54 -6.37 34.33
C HIS A 428 19.58 -7.49 34.51
N LYS A 429 19.73 -8.37 33.52
CA LYS A 429 20.76 -9.42 33.52
C LYS A 429 22.19 -8.85 33.49
N HIS A 430 22.43 -7.76 32.75
CA HIS A 430 23.74 -7.10 32.75
C HIS A 430 24.04 -6.32 34.05
N LYS A 431 23.03 -5.70 34.68
CA LYS A 431 23.21 -5.02 35.98
C LYS A 431 23.52 -5.99 37.12
N THR A 432 22.85 -7.15 37.16
CA THR A 432 23.14 -8.22 38.13
C THR A 432 24.56 -8.76 37.92
N TYR A 433 24.98 -9.02 36.68
CA TYR A 433 26.37 -9.41 36.38
C TYR A 433 27.44 -8.39 36.84
N HIS A 434 27.14 -7.08 36.77
CA HIS A 434 28.07 -6.04 37.24
C HIS A 434 28.03 -5.82 38.76
N ASN A 435 26.87 -5.93 39.41
CA ASN A 435 26.78 -5.87 40.88
C ASN A 435 27.37 -7.11 41.55
N ASP A 436 27.27 -8.28 40.92
CA ASP A 436 27.95 -9.51 41.35
C ASP A 436 29.45 -9.52 40.97
N GLY A 437 29.92 -8.44 40.34
CA GLY A 437 31.27 -8.20 39.83
C GLY A 437 32.36 -8.02 40.89
N GLY A 438 32.07 -8.19 42.18
CA GLY A 438 33.08 -8.34 43.22
C GLY A 438 33.83 -9.69 43.19
N ASN A 439 33.39 -10.67 42.39
CA ASN A 439 33.92 -12.04 42.49
C ASN A 439 34.34 -12.70 41.16
N TRP A 440 34.33 -11.97 40.03
CA TRP A 440 34.64 -12.57 38.72
C TRP A 440 36.13 -12.93 38.55
N GLN A 441 37.05 -12.11 39.08
CA GLN A 441 38.48 -12.43 39.08
C GLN A 441 38.81 -13.65 39.97
N LYS A 442 38.09 -13.84 41.10
CA LYS A 442 38.26 -15.00 41.99
C LYS A 442 37.77 -16.30 41.36
N ASN A 443 36.66 -16.27 40.60
CA ASN A 443 36.11 -17.47 39.98
C ASN A 443 36.87 -17.89 38.70
N LYS A 444 37.44 -16.94 37.93
CA LYS A 444 38.33 -17.26 36.81
C LYS A 444 39.63 -17.93 37.29
N ASN A 445 40.22 -17.46 38.39
CA ASN A 445 41.42 -18.09 38.95
C ASN A 445 41.14 -19.45 39.62
N LYS A 446 39.98 -19.64 40.27
CA LYS A 446 39.58 -20.96 40.77
C LYS A 446 39.35 -22.00 39.66
N ASN A 447 38.73 -21.60 38.54
CA ASN A 447 38.52 -22.51 37.41
C ASN A 447 39.81 -22.78 36.61
N LYS A 448 40.75 -21.81 36.52
CA LYS A 448 42.09 -22.08 35.98
C LYS A 448 42.90 -23.03 36.87
N LYS A 449 42.84 -22.88 38.21
CA LYS A 449 43.54 -23.78 39.15
C LYS A 449 42.97 -25.21 39.12
N LYS A 450 41.64 -25.36 39.12
CA LYS A 450 40.95 -26.67 38.94
C LYS A 450 41.16 -27.33 37.57
N SER A 451 41.55 -26.58 36.55
CA SER A 451 41.90 -27.09 35.22
C SER A 451 43.37 -27.50 35.14
N SER A 452 44.26 -26.77 35.83
CA SER A 452 45.69 -27.11 35.96
C SER A 452 45.88 -28.39 36.78
N ASP A 453 45.21 -28.49 37.93
CA ASP A 453 45.33 -29.65 38.83
C ASP A 453 44.73 -30.93 38.22
N ARG A 454 43.78 -30.80 37.28
CA ARG A 454 43.26 -31.94 36.51
C ARG A 454 44.15 -32.39 35.37
N PHE A 455 45.06 -31.52 34.91
CA PHE A 455 46.01 -31.84 33.85
C PHE A 455 47.31 -32.46 34.40
N SER A 456 47.68 -32.18 35.66
CA SER A 456 48.85 -32.77 36.32
C SER A 456 48.61 -34.19 36.86
N ILE A 457 47.38 -34.56 37.23
CA ILE A 457 47.04 -35.91 37.73
C ILE A 457 46.97 -36.97 36.61
N ARG A 458 46.96 -36.55 35.33
CA ARG A 458 46.92 -37.45 34.15
C ARG A 458 48.27 -37.76 33.51
N ARG A 459 49.39 -37.33 34.11
CA ARG A 459 50.77 -37.63 33.65
C ARG A 459 51.70 -38.09 34.79
N GLY A 460 51.18 -38.87 35.73
CA GLY A 460 51.96 -39.54 36.78
C GLY A 460 51.87 -41.04 36.58
#